data_AF-A0A3B9KEB6-F1
#
_entry.id   AF-A0A3B9KEB6-F1
#
_cell.length_a   1.000
_cell.length_b   1.000
_cell.length_c   1.000
_cell.angle_alpha   90.00
_cell.angle_beta   90.00
_cell.angle_gamma   90.00
#
_symmetry.space_group_name_H-M   'P 1'
#
loop_
_entity.id
_entity.type
_entity.pdbx_description
1 polymer ?
#
loop_
_entity_poly.entity_id
_entity_poly.type
_entity_poly.pdbx_seq_one_letter_code
_entity_poly.pdbx_strand_id
1 'polypeptide(L)' 'RPKVILLVGTMAIEAFFGKVRLEDVIGTFQERDDMLLLPLPHPSGVSRWLNEPAHQKLHQQALKLLSTWRDEFAL' A
#
# COMPACT_ATOMS: atom_id res chain seq x y z
N ARG A 1 7.10 12.19 -14.13
CA ARG A 1 6.12 11.16 -13.69
C ARG A 1 6.64 10.61 -12.36
N PRO A 2 5.81 10.44 -11.32
CA PRO A 2 6.29 9.94 -10.03
C PRO A 2 6.78 8.48 -10.16
N LYS A 3 7.88 8.12 -9.48
CA LYS A 3 8.37 6.73 -9.48
C LYS A 3 7.51 5.81 -8.60
N VAL A 4 6.93 6.37 -7.53
CA VAL A 4 6.08 5.66 -6.57
C VAL A 4 4.74 6.40 -6.42
N ILE A 5 3.64 5.64 -6.43
CA ILE A 5 2.28 6.12 -6.17
C ILE A 5 1.74 5.37 -4.95
N LEU A 6 1.35 6.10 -3.91
CA LEU A 6 0.75 5.53 -2.70
C LEU A 6 -0.78 5.51 -2.84
N LEU A 7 -1.37 4.32 -2.76
CA LEU A 7 -2.82 4.12 -2.83
C LEU A 7 -3.37 4.00 -1.40
N VAL A 8 -3.77 5.13 -0.80
CA VAL A 8 -4.18 5.18 0.60
C VAL A 8 -5.69 4.96 0.73
N GLY A 9 -6.08 3.84 1.34
CA GLY A 9 -7.46 3.48 1.59
C GLY A 9 -8.17 2.80 0.41
N THR A 10 -9.29 2.16 0.70
CA THR A 10 -9.99 1.26 -0.24
C THR A 10 -10.38 1.97 -1.54
N MET A 11 -10.87 3.21 -1.49
CA MET A 11 -11.26 3.93 -2.71
C MET A 11 -10.10 4.13 -3.68
N ALA A 12 -8.92 4.51 -3.18
CA ALA A 12 -7.75 4.69 -4.03
C ALA A 12 -7.23 3.36 -4.56
N ILE A 13 -7.22 2.31 -3.72
CA ILE A 13 -6.81 0.97 -4.12
C ILE A 13 -7.72 0.44 -5.22
N GLU A 14 -9.04 0.52 -5.04
CA GLU A 14 -10.01 -0.01 -6.01
C GLU A 14 -10.02 0.76 -7.33
N ALA A 15 -9.75 2.06 -7.31
CA ALA A 15 -9.63 2.86 -8.53
C ALA A 15 -8.52 2.36 -9.46
N PHE A 16 -7.45 1.77 -8.90
CA PHE A 16 -6.33 1.25 -9.68
C PHE A 16 -6.39 -0.27 -9.86
N PHE A 17 -6.76 -1.02 -8.83
CA PHE A 17 -6.66 -2.48 -8.80
C PHE A 17 -8.00 -3.19 -9.04
N GLY A 18 -9.11 -2.44 -9.13
CA GLY A 18 -10.46 -3.00 -9.12
C GLY A 18 -10.87 -3.48 -7.73
N LYS A 19 -12.00 -4.18 -7.65
CA LYS A 19 -12.48 -4.73 -6.36
C LYS A 19 -11.51 -5.80 -5.85
N VAL A 20 -10.93 -5.56 -4.68
CA VAL A 20 -9.95 -6.44 -4.05
C VAL A 20 -10.16 -6.49 -2.54
N ARG A 21 -9.68 -7.55 -1.88
CA ARG A 21 -9.58 -7.58 -0.42
C ARG A 21 -8.28 -6.93 0.01
N LEU A 22 -8.31 -6.19 1.11
CA LEU A 22 -7.14 -5.45 1.58
C LEU A 22 -5.99 -6.38 1.99
N GLU A 23 -6.30 -7.51 2.60
CA GLU A 23 -5.34 -8.54 3.01
C GLU A 23 -4.61 -9.21 1.83
N ASP A 24 -5.17 -9.15 0.62
CA ASP A 24 -4.54 -9.72 -0.57
C ASP A 24 -3.55 -8.75 -1.23
N VAL A 25 -3.69 -7.44 -0.98
CA VAL A 25 -2.93 -6.39 -1.68
C VAL A 25 -2.04 -5.54 -0.78
N ILE A 26 -2.38 -5.36 0.49
CA ILE A 26 -1.52 -4.65 1.44
C ILE A 26 -0.31 -5.53 1.75
N GLY A 27 0.89 -4.94 1.68
CA GLY A 27 2.16 -5.65 1.82
C GLY A 27 2.74 -6.15 0.50
N THR A 28 2.04 -5.94 -0.62
CA THR A 28 2.53 -6.16 -1.99
C THR A 28 2.53 -4.83 -2.76
N PHE A 29 2.91 -4.87 -4.03
CA PHE A 29 2.84 -3.72 -4.94
C PHE A 29 2.58 -4.20 -6.36
N GLN A 30 2.12 -3.29 -7.23
CA GLN A 30 2.07 -3.53 -8.68
C GLN A 30 2.97 -2.53 -9.39
N GLU A 31 3.59 -2.95 -10.48
CA GLU A 31 4.30 -2.06 -11.39
C GLU A 31 3.43 -1.78 -12.62
N ARG A 32 3.29 -0.49 -12.99
CA ARG A 32 2.57 -0.05 -14.19
C ARG A 32 3.25 1.17 -14.79
N ASP A 33 3.56 1.12 -16.08
CA ASP A 33 4.21 2.21 -16.82
C ASP A 33 5.42 2.80 -16.07
N ASP A 34 6.31 1.92 -15.59
CA ASP A 34 7.51 2.22 -14.78
C ASP A 34 7.23 2.85 -13.40
N MET A 35 5.97 2.89 -12.95
CA MET A 35 5.56 3.38 -11.63
C MET A 35 5.24 2.23 -10.69
N LEU A 36 5.67 2.35 -9.43
CA LEU A 36 5.37 1.41 -8.36
C LEU A 36 4.14 1.87 -7.59
N LEU A 37 3.08 1.07 -7.61
CA LEU A 37 1.81 1.35 -6.95
C LEU A 37 1.76 0.55 -5.64
N LEU A 38 1.77 1.25 -4.52
CA LEU A 38 1.80 0.66 -3.17
C LEU A 38 0.47 0.88 -2.43
N PRO A 39 -0.31 -0.17 -2.19
CA PRO A 39 -1.49 -0.12 -1.34
C PRO A 39 -1.14 0.11 0.12
N LEU A 40 -1.82 1.05 0.74
CA LEU A 40 -1.74 1.31 2.18
C LEU A 40 -3.14 1.41 2.79
N PRO A 41 -3.34 0.90 4.01
CA PRO A 41 -4.61 1.08 4.71
C PRO A 41 -4.81 2.56 5.06
N HIS A 42 -6.06 3.00 5.15
CA HIS A 42 -6.36 4.38 5.52
C HIS A 42 -6.06 4.62 7.02
N PRO A 43 -5.37 5.71 7.41
CA PRO A 43 -4.95 5.95 8.79
C PRO A 43 -6.05 6.54 9.71
N SER A 44 -7.28 6.74 9.22
CA SER A 44 -8.34 7.49 9.93
C SER A 44 -8.87 6.86 11.22
N GLY A 45 -8.49 5.63 11.56
CA GLY A 45 -9.01 4.92 12.73
C GLY A 45 -10.49 4.51 12.66
N VAL A 46 -11.23 4.94 11.62
CA VAL A 46 -12.63 4.52 11.38
C VAL A 46 -12.70 3.01 11.07
N SER A 47 -11.69 2.50 10.36
CA SER A 47 -11.57 1.06 10.08
C SER A 47 -10.83 0.35 11.22
N ARG A 48 -11.43 -0.73 11.74
CA ARG A 48 -10.78 -1.64 12.70
C ARG A 48 -9.83 -2.64 12.03
N TRP A 49 -9.57 -2.52 10.73
CA TRP A 49 -8.74 -3.48 9.99
C TRP A 49 -7.34 -3.64 10.61
N LEU A 50 -6.73 -2.54 11.06
CA LEU A 50 -5.43 -2.55 11.73
C LEU A 50 -5.45 -3.10 13.17
N ASN A 51 -6.60 -3.45 13.74
CA ASN A 51 -6.65 -4.06 15.08
C ASN A 51 -6.23 -5.54 15.03
N GLU A 52 -6.35 -6.19 13.88
CA GLU A 52 -5.94 -7.57 13.67
C GLU A 52 -4.40 -7.65 13.56
N PRO A 53 -3.72 -8.49 14.37
CA PRO A 53 -2.26 -8.62 14.30
C PRO A 53 -1.74 -9.07 12.93
N ALA A 54 -2.50 -9.88 12.20
CA ALA A 54 -2.15 -10.30 10.85
C ALA A 54 -2.09 -9.10 9.88
N HIS A 55 -3.06 -8.19 9.96
CA HIS A 55 -3.12 -7.00 9.12
C HIS A 55 -2.03 -5.97 9.47
N GLN A 56 -1.65 -5.87 10.76
CA GLN A 56 -0.50 -5.05 11.16
C GLN A 56 0.80 -5.55 10.53
N LYS A 57 1.00 -6.86 10.39
CA LYS A 57 2.17 -7.42 9.70
C LYS A 57 2.19 -7.04 8.21
N LEU A 58 1.04 -7.11 7.53
CA LEU A 58 0.91 -6.66 6.15
C LEU A 58 1.23 -5.18 5.99
N HIS A 59 0.73 -4.34 6.91
CA HIS A 59 1.03 -2.91 6.93
C HIS A 59 2.53 -2.65 7.15
N GLN A 60 3.16 -3.33 8.12
CA GLN A 60 4.62 -3.23 8.34
C GLN A 60 5.42 -3.65 7.10
N GLN A 61 4.97 -4.69 6.38
CA GLN A 61 5.61 -5.12 5.14
C GLN A 61 5.52 -4.04 4.06
N ALA A 62 4.35 -3.39 3.90
CA ALA A 62 4.20 -2.27 2.97
C ALA A 62 5.12 -1.09 3.33
N LEU A 63 5.22 -0.75 4.61
CA LEU A 63 6.13 0.32 5.07
C LEU A 63 7.61 -0.05 4.86
N LYS A 64 7.97 -1.33 4.99
CA LYS A 64 9.32 -1.81 4.69
C LYS A 64 9.65 -1.64 3.21
N LEU A 65 8.74 -1.98 2.30
CA LEU A 65 8.88 -1.73 0.86
C LEU A 65 9.11 -0.24 0.60
N LEU A 66 8.28 0.62 1.18
CA LEU A 66 8.41 2.07 1.04
C LEU A 66 9.76 2.59 1.55
N SER A 67 10.24 2.10 2.70
CA SER A 67 11.55 2.48 3.23
C SER A 67 12.68 2.07 2.29
N THR A 68 12.65 0.86 1.75
CA THR A 68 13.64 0.39 0.77
C THR A 68 13.67 1.30 -0.45
N TRP A 69 12.50 1.65 -0.99
CA TRP A 69 12.42 2.52 -2.18
C TRP A 69 12.82 3.96 -1.91
N ARG A 70 12.58 4.48 -0.71
CA ARG A 70 13.07 5.80 -0.33
C ARG A 70 14.58 5.87 -0.46
N ASP A 71 15.25 4.84 0.03
CA ASP A 71 16.71 4.77 -0.01
C ASP A 71 17.22 4.47 -1.45
N GLU A 72 16.56 3.59 -2.19
CA GLU A 72 16.91 3.22 -3.58
C GLU A 72 16.73 4.37 -4.59
N PHE A 73 15.65 5.13 -4.45
CA PHE A 73 15.30 6.20 -5.39
C PHE A 73 15.63 7.61 -4.87
N ALA A 74 16.27 7.72 -3.70
CA ALA A 74 16.61 8.98 -3.05
C ALA A 74 15.40 9.94 -2.93
N LEU A 75 14.27 9.42 -2.47
CA LEU A 75 13.00 10.14 -2.29
C LEU A 75 12.92 10.93 -0.97
#